data_AF-A0A7T4T438-F1
#
_entry.id   AF-A0A7T4T438-F1
#
_cell.length_a   1.000
_cell.length_b   1.000
_cell.length_c   1.000
_cell.angle_alpha   90.00
_cell.angle_beta   90.00
_cell.angle_gamma   90.00
#
_symmetry.space_group_name_H-M   'P 1'
#
loop_
_entity.id
_entity.type
_entity.pdbx_description
1 polymer ?
#
loop_
_entity_poly.entity_id
_entity_poly.type
_entity_poly.pdbx_seq_one_letter_code
_entity_poly.pdbx_strand_id
1 'polypeptide(L)'
;MYQGAVQDLIDELGRLPGVGPKSAQRIAFHILNSPAEEMEKLSAAITTVKRKVSFCEICGNISETPKCSICRDARRDTSLICVVEEPKDVSAIERTGSFDGRYHVLGGSINPMQGIGPEQLRIRQLVTRLADENVQEIILAMDPNLEGEATATYLSRLLNPIGVTVSRLASGLPVGGDLEYADEITLGRALEGRRILTAGMRRAAEEARLADEEDAEDFAANPEASDHHPDDDGSESSGSSEEPGGDEPERGGAGSEASPEVPTRRYPTPRRGERFANPWAD
;
A
#
# COMPACT_ATOMS: atom_id res chain seq x y z
N MET A 1 -39.74 -16.31 -26.50
CA MET A 1 -40.87 -16.88 -25.72
C MET A 1 -41.61 -15.79 -24.95
N TYR A 2 -41.05 -14.58 -24.82
CA TYR A 2 -41.74 -13.39 -24.33
C TYR A 2 -41.82 -12.35 -25.47
N GLN A 3 -42.78 -11.42 -25.41
CA GLN A 3 -42.92 -10.33 -26.39
C GLN A 3 -43.03 -8.98 -25.66
N GLY A 4 -42.53 -7.94 -26.30
CA GLY A 4 -42.55 -6.57 -25.77
C GLY A 4 -41.61 -6.39 -24.58
N ALA A 5 -42.00 -5.50 -23.65
CA ALA A 5 -41.12 -4.97 -22.60
C ALA A 5 -40.40 -6.02 -21.74
N VAL A 6 -40.98 -7.20 -21.53
CA VAL A 6 -40.34 -8.28 -20.76
C VAL A 6 -39.15 -8.88 -21.51
N GLN A 7 -39.26 -9.07 -22.83
CA GLN A 7 -38.14 -9.59 -23.62
C GLN A 7 -37.01 -8.56 -23.71
N ASP A 8 -37.34 -7.30 -23.92
CA ASP A 8 -36.36 -6.20 -23.98
C ASP A 8 -35.56 -6.10 -22.67
N LEU A 9 -36.23 -6.20 -21.52
CA LEU A 9 -35.57 -6.19 -20.21
C LEU A 9 -34.63 -7.40 -20.02
N ILE A 10 -35.05 -8.60 -20.46
CA ILE A 10 -34.21 -9.80 -20.39
C ILE A 10 -32.95 -9.63 -21.25
N ASP A 11 -33.10 -9.07 -22.46
CA ASP A 11 -31.99 -8.90 -23.38
C ASP A 11 -30.98 -7.86 -22.86
N GLU A 12 -31.44 -6.73 -22.30
CA GLU A 12 -30.55 -5.73 -21.71
C GLU A 12 -29.87 -6.24 -20.43
N LEU A 13 -30.58 -6.96 -19.55
CA LEU A 13 -29.97 -7.58 -18.38
C LEU A 13 -28.93 -8.64 -18.76
N GLY A 14 -29.17 -9.39 -19.83
CA GLY A 14 -28.25 -10.42 -20.33
C GLY A 14 -26.94 -9.88 -20.91
N ARG A 15 -26.85 -8.58 -21.19
CA ARG A 15 -25.60 -7.92 -21.61
C ARG A 15 -24.67 -7.58 -20.46
N LEU A 16 -25.15 -7.63 -19.22
CA LEU A 16 -24.35 -7.33 -18.05
C LEU A 16 -23.34 -8.46 -17.77
N PRO A 17 -22.10 -8.14 -17.38
CA PRO A 17 -21.11 -9.16 -17.04
C PRO A 17 -21.60 -10.03 -15.88
N GLY A 18 -21.50 -11.35 -16.03
CA GLY A 18 -21.94 -12.32 -15.02
C GLY A 18 -23.44 -12.64 -15.04
N VAL A 19 -24.24 -12.03 -15.92
CA VAL A 19 -25.68 -12.29 -16.03
C VAL A 19 -25.98 -13.11 -17.28
N GLY A 20 -26.12 -14.42 -17.12
CA GLY A 20 -26.54 -15.30 -18.22
C GLY A 20 -28.05 -15.23 -18.51
N PRO A 21 -28.53 -15.80 -19.64
CA PRO A 21 -29.94 -15.71 -20.06
C PRO A 21 -30.96 -16.16 -19.00
N LYS A 22 -30.66 -17.25 -18.27
CA LYS A 22 -31.52 -17.75 -17.17
C LYS A 22 -31.57 -16.78 -15.99
N SER A 23 -30.43 -16.18 -15.64
CA SER A 23 -30.34 -15.18 -14.56
C SER A 23 -31.05 -13.89 -14.95
N ALA A 24 -30.86 -13.42 -16.19
CA ALA A 24 -31.56 -12.26 -16.73
C ALA A 24 -33.08 -12.44 -16.67
N GLN A 25 -33.59 -13.59 -17.12
CA GLN A 25 -35.00 -13.94 -16.99
C GLN A 25 -35.47 -13.92 -15.54
N ARG A 26 -34.73 -14.55 -14.61
CA ARG A 26 -35.10 -14.56 -13.19
C ARG A 26 -35.17 -13.14 -12.60
N ILE A 27 -34.21 -12.27 -12.95
CA ILE A 27 -34.18 -10.87 -12.49
C ILE A 27 -35.35 -10.08 -13.11
N ALA A 28 -35.64 -10.26 -14.40
CA ALA A 28 -36.75 -9.59 -15.06
C ALA A 28 -38.11 -9.93 -14.42
N PHE A 29 -38.34 -11.20 -14.08
CA PHE A 29 -39.55 -11.62 -13.36
C PHE A 29 -39.57 -11.16 -11.90
N HIS A 30 -38.42 -10.97 -11.25
CA HIS A 30 -38.38 -10.33 -9.94
C HIS A 30 -38.83 -8.86 -10.06
N ILE A 31 -38.26 -8.10 -11.00
CA ILE A 31 -38.64 -6.70 -11.27
C ILE A 31 -40.13 -6.56 -11.56
N LEU A 32 -40.71 -7.47 -12.36
CA LEU A 32 -42.13 -7.48 -12.69
C LEU A 32 -43.05 -7.70 -11.47
N ASN A 33 -42.60 -8.49 -10.50
CA ASN A 33 -43.39 -8.84 -9.31
C ASN A 33 -43.13 -7.90 -8.11
N SER A 34 -42.10 -7.04 -8.19
CA SER A 34 -41.76 -6.10 -7.13
C SER A 34 -42.64 -4.84 -7.16
N PRO A 35 -42.80 -4.13 -6.03
CA PRO A 35 -43.55 -2.87 -5.99
C PRO A 35 -42.96 -1.81 -6.93
N ALA A 36 -43.83 -1.03 -7.59
CA ALA A 36 -43.41 -0.01 -8.55
C ALA A 36 -42.44 1.02 -7.93
N GLU A 37 -42.67 1.45 -6.69
CA GLU A 37 -41.81 2.42 -5.99
C GLU A 37 -40.36 1.91 -5.82
N GLU A 38 -40.18 0.61 -5.60
CA GLU A 38 -38.85 0.02 -5.46
C GLU A 38 -38.11 -0.01 -6.81
N MET A 39 -38.83 -0.35 -7.88
CA MET A 39 -38.27 -0.38 -9.23
C MET A 39 -37.96 1.02 -9.77
N GLU A 40 -38.75 2.03 -9.38
CA GLU A 40 -38.44 3.44 -9.64
C GLU A 40 -37.14 3.87 -8.96
N LYS A 41 -36.92 3.48 -7.71
CA LYS A 41 -35.66 3.75 -6.98
C LYS A 41 -34.46 3.10 -7.67
N LEU A 42 -34.59 1.85 -8.10
CA LEU A 42 -33.53 1.14 -8.83
C LEU A 42 -33.20 1.83 -10.17
N SER A 43 -34.22 2.15 -10.97
CA SER A 43 -34.06 2.86 -12.25
C SER A 43 -33.40 4.23 -12.07
N ALA A 44 -33.82 4.97 -11.04
CA ALA A 44 -33.23 6.26 -10.68
C ALA A 44 -31.77 6.13 -10.26
N ALA A 45 -31.40 5.08 -9.52
CA ALA A 45 -30.02 4.82 -9.11
C ALA A 45 -29.10 4.56 -10.32
N ILE A 46 -29.53 3.70 -11.26
CA ILE A 46 -28.78 3.40 -12.50
C ILE A 46 -28.55 4.69 -13.29
N THR A 47 -29.61 5.48 -13.48
CA THR A 47 -29.54 6.75 -14.23
C THR A 47 -28.66 7.77 -13.52
N THR A 48 -28.74 7.84 -12.20
CA THR A 48 -27.95 8.78 -11.39
C THR A 48 -26.47 8.48 -11.46
N VAL A 49 -26.07 7.20 -11.35
CA VAL A 49 -24.65 6.80 -11.50
C VAL A 49 -24.13 7.23 -12.87
N LYS A 50 -24.84 6.91 -13.96
CA LYS A 50 -24.38 7.28 -15.31
C LYS A 50 -24.33 8.79 -15.57
N ARG A 51 -25.14 9.59 -14.87
CA ARG A 51 -25.17 11.05 -15.04
C ARG A 51 -24.18 11.79 -14.15
N LYS A 52 -24.05 11.37 -12.89
CA LYS A 52 -23.29 12.11 -11.87
C LYS A 52 -21.86 11.60 -11.69
N VAL A 53 -21.64 10.30 -11.87
CA VAL A 53 -20.33 9.71 -11.63
C VAL A 53 -19.43 10.00 -12.82
N SER A 54 -18.31 10.67 -12.54
CA SER A 54 -17.23 10.93 -13.48
C SER A 54 -15.90 10.47 -12.89
N PHE A 55 -14.82 10.69 -13.62
CA PHE A 55 -13.46 10.37 -13.18
C PHE A 55 -12.76 11.63 -12.68
N CYS A 56 -12.08 11.50 -11.55
CA CYS A 56 -11.25 12.54 -10.97
C CYS A 56 -10.21 13.03 -11.98
N GLU A 57 -10.10 14.35 -12.12
CA GLU A 57 -9.17 15.00 -13.05
C GLU A 57 -7.70 14.75 -12.68
N ILE A 58 -7.42 14.48 -11.40
CA ILE A 58 -6.05 14.27 -10.89
C ILE A 58 -5.67 12.79 -10.92
N CYS A 59 -6.50 11.92 -10.36
CA CYS A 59 -6.14 10.52 -10.13
C CYS A 59 -6.93 9.51 -10.95
N GLY A 60 -7.93 9.92 -11.71
CA GLY A 60 -8.76 8.97 -12.47
C GLY A 60 -9.69 8.09 -11.61
N ASN A 61 -9.75 8.27 -10.29
CA ASN A 61 -10.70 7.56 -9.44
C ASN A 61 -12.14 8.05 -9.66
N ILE A 62 -13.13 7.23 -9.31
CA ILE A 62 -14.55 7.56 -9.37
C ILE A 62 -14.89 8.73 -8.42
N SER A 63 -15.69 9.68 -8.89
CA SER A 63 -16.11 10.85 -8.13
C SER A 63 -17.38 11.49 -8.69
N GLU A 64 -18.21 12.11 -7.84
CA GLU A 64 -19.32 12.99 -8.28
C GLU A 64 -18.87 14.45 -8.51
N THR A 65 -17.65 14.79 -8.12
CA THR A 65 -17.04 16.12 -8.26
C THR A 65 -15.73 16.05 -9.05
N PRO A 66 -15.21 17.16 -9.62
CA PRO A 66 -13.97 17.12 -10.42
C PRO A 66 -12.75 16.49 -9.73
N LYS A 67 -12.62 16.68 -8.41
CA LYS A 67 -11.62 16.00 -7.57
C LYS A 67 -12.31 15.00 -6.66
N CYS A 68 -11.79 13.78 -6.52
CA CYS A 68 -12.34 12.77 -5.60
C CYS A 68 -12.08 13.13 -4.13
N SER A 69 -12.76 12.46 -3.20
CA SER A 69 -12.57 12.65 -1.75
C SER A 69 -11.11 12.49 -1.32
N ILE A 70 -10.40 11.49 -1.84
CA ILE A 70 -9.00 11.21 -1.49
C ILE A 70 -8.08 12.36 -1.94
N CYS A 71 -8.25 12.90 -3.15
CA CYS A 71 -7.43 14.01 -3.63
C CYS A 71 -7.72 15.34 -2.91
N ARG A 72 -8.91 15.50 -2.34
CA ARG A 72 -9.28 16.69 -1.55
C ARG A 72 -8.84 16.62 -0.10
N ASP A 73 -8.53 15.43 0.41
CA ASP A 73 -8.12 15.25 1.80
C ASP A 73 -6.68 15.76 1.98
N ALA A 74 -6.53 16.81 2.80
CA ALA A 74 -5.25 17.44 3.10
C ALA A 74 -4.40 16.61 4.08
N ARG A 75 -5.00 15.61 4.75
CA ARG A 75 -4.28 14.73 5.68
C ARG A 75 -3.49 13.63 4.96
N ARG A 76 -3.77 13.41 3.67
CA ARG A 76 -3.13 12.37 2.87
C ARG A 76 -1.75 12.81 2.40
N ASP A 77 -0.82 11.88 2.45
CA ASP A 77 0.56 12.11 2.01
C ASP A 77 0.60 12.36 0.49
N THR A 78 1.16 13.50 0.10
CA THR A 78 1.35 13.88 -1.31
C THR A 78 2.60 13.27 -1.93
N SER A 79 3.54 12.80 -1.10
CA SER A 79 4.81 12.21 -1.54
C SER A 79 4.68 10.78 -2.03
N LEU A 80 3.59 10.09 -1.66
CA LEU A 80 3.31 8.70 -2.00
C LEU A 80 2.17 8.60 -3.01
N ILE A 81 2.40 7.90 -4.12
CA ILE A 81 1.37 7.60 -5.12
C ILE A 81 1.25 6.09 -5.34
N CYS A 82 0.09 5.52 -5.03
CA CYS A 82 -0.25 4.13 -5.36
C CYS A 82 -0.97 4.08 -6.72
N VAL A 83 -0.34 3.42 -7.70
CA VAL A 83 -0.84 3.27 -9.07
C VAL A 83 -1.60 1.95 -9.18
N VAL A 84 -2.87 2.01 -9.56
CA VAL A 84 -3.76 0.85 -9.71
C VAL A 84 -4.38 0.80 -11.12
N GLU A 85 -4.89 -0.36 -11.51
CA GLU A 85 -5.52 -0.56 -12.81
C GLU A 85 -6.90 0.09 -12.86
N GLU A 86 -7.76 -0.20 -11.88
CA GLU A 86 -9.16 0.20 -11.87
C GLU A 86 -9.59 0.89 -10.55
N PRO A 87 -10.70 1.67 -10.56
CA PRO A 87 -11.21 2.32 -9.34
C PRO A 87 -11.59 1.35 -8.21
N LYS A 88 -11.95 0.12 -8.56
CA LYS A 88 -12.30 -0.92 -7.58
C LYS A 88 -11.10 -1.31 -6.70
N ASP A 89 -9.89 -1.22 -7.25
CA ASP A 89 -8.65 -1.58 -6.55
C ASP A 89 -8.31 -0.53 -5.49
N VAL A 90 -8.62 0.75 -5.75
CA VAL A 90 -8.55 1.81 -4.72
C VAL A 90 -9.40 1.42 -3.52
N SER A 91 -10.62 0.95 -3.75
CA SER A 91 -11.53 0.55 -2.67
C SER A 91 -11.06 -0.71 -1.94
N ALA A 92 -10.28 -1.58 -2.60
CA ALA A 92 -9.66 -2.73 -1.96
C ALA A 92 -8.54 -2.32 -1.01
N ILE A 93 -7.64 -1.44 -1.46
CA ILE A 93 -6.50 -0.96 -0.66
C ILE A 93 -6.99 -0.05 0.48
N GLU A 94 -7.93 0.85 0.25
CA GLU A 94 -8.48 1.74 1.29
C GLU A 94 -9.10 0.97 2.47
N ARG A 95 -9.75 -0.17 2.19
CA ARG A 95 -10.33 -1.02 3.25
C ARG A 95 -9.30 -1.63 4.18
N THR A 96 -8.03 -1.67 3.79
CA THR A 96 -6.95 -2.14 4.67
C THR A 96 -6.63 -1.14 5.77
N GLY A 97 -6.86 0.16 5.54
CA GLY A 97 -6.45 1.23 6.45
C GLY A 97 -4.93 1.42 6.56
N SER A 98 -4.13 0.74 5.73
CA SER A 98 -2.67 0.69 5.83
C SER A 98 -1.94 1.62 4.86
N PHE A 99 -2.66 2.45 4.10
CA PHE A 99 -2.08 3.34 3.11
C PHE A 99 -2.66 4.75 3.20
N ASP A 100 -1.80 5.71 3.53
CA ASP A 100 -2.18 7.13 3.75
C ASP A 100 -1.81 8.05 2.57
N GLY A 101 -1.25 7.49 1.50
CA GLY A 101 -0.88 8.24 0.30
C GLY A 101 -2.06 8.52 -0.64
N ARG A 102 -1.74 8.95 -1.86
CA ARG A 102 -2.71 9.23 -2.93
C ARG A 102 -2.71 8.11 -3.96
N TYR A 103 -3.76 8.05 -4.77
CA TYR A 103 -3.86 7.06 -5.86
C TYR A 103 -3.62 7.66 -7.24
N HIS A 104 -3.39 6.78 -8.20
CA HIS A 104 -3.54 7.03 -9.62
C HIS A 104 -4.16 5.79 -10.28
N VAL A 105 -5.29 5.96 -10.96
CA VAL A 105 -6.01 4.89 -11.66
C VAL A 105 -5.69 4.99 -13.14
N LEU A 106 -5.10 3.93 -13.70
CA LEU A 106 -4.70 3.88 -15.11
C LEU A 106 -5.90 3.75 -16.06
N GLY A 107 -7.00 3.11 -15.59
CA GLY A 107 -8.16 2.78 -16.41
C GLY A 107 -8.02 1.45 -17.15
N GLY A 108 -7.23 0.53 -16.60
CA GLY A 108 -6.91 -0.78 -17.17
C GLY A 108 -5.41 -1.08 -17.16
N SER A 109 -5.04 -2.17 -17.84
CA SER A 109 -3.66 -2.60 -18.08
C SER A 109 -3.37 -2.70 -19.57
N ILE A 110 -2.07 -2.72 -19.92
CA ILE A 110 -1.61 -2.90 -21.30
C ILE A 110 -1.97 -4.32 -21.74
N ASN A 111 -2.79 -4.42 -22.79
CA ASN A 111 -3.26 -5.69 -23.32
C ASN A 111 -3.12 -5.71 -24.85
N PRO A 112 -1.99 -6.24 -25.38
CA PRO A 112 -1.75 -6.33 -26.82
C PRO A 112 -2.79 -7.17 -27.56
N MET A 113 -3.35 -8.20 -26.91
CA MET A 113 -4.35 -9.09 -27.51
C MET A 113 -5.68 -8.38 -27.76
N GLN A 114 -6.02 -7.40 -26.92
CA GLN A 114 -7.19 -6.54 -27.09
C GLN A 114 -6.86 -5.22 -27.81
N GLY A 115 -5.60 -5.02 -28.24
CA GLY A 115 -5.16 -3.79 -28.87
C GLY A 115 -5.09 -2.58 -27.92
N ILE A 116 -5.04 -2.81 -26.60
CA ILE A 116 -4.94 -1.75 -25.58
C ILE A 116 -3.46 -1.44 -25.32
N GLY A 117 -3.01 -0.30 -25.82
CA GLY A 117 -1.66 0.21 -25.62
C GLY A 117 -1.56 1.28 -24.53
N PRO A 118 -0.33 1.71 -24.17
CA PRO A 118 -0.07 2.72 -23.14
C PRO A 118 -0.80 4.05 -23.35
N GLU A 119 -1.02 4.43 -24.61
CA GLU A 119 -1.69 5.67 -25.03
C GLU A 119 -3.19 5.70 -24.72
N GLN A 120 -3.81 4.53 -24.51
CA GLN A 120 -5.22 4.38 -24.13
C GLN A 120 -5.41 4.41 -22.61
N LEU A 121 -4.30 4.34 -21.85
CA LEU A 121 -4.28 4.39 -20.40
C LEU A 121 -3.90 5.80 -19.91
N ARG A 122 -4.17 6.07 -18.64
CA ARG A 122 -3.88 7.39 -18.00
C ARG A 122 -2.39 7.59 -17.64
N ILE A 123 -1.48 6.96 -18.36
CA ILE A 123 -0.03 6.98 -18.06
C ILE A 123 0.55 8.39 -18.27
N ARG A 124 0.10 9.14 -19.29
CA ARG A 124 0.59 10.51 -19.52
C ARG A 124 0.22 11.45 -18.36
N GLN A 125 -0.97 11.29 -17.81
CA GLN A 125 -1.45 12.05 -16.65
C GLN A 125 -0.65 11.68 -15.39
N LEU A 126 -0.26 10.40 -15.24
CA LEU A 126 0.67 10.00 -14.18
C LEU A 126 1.99 10.74 -14.31
N VAL A 127 2.65 10.68 -15.48
CA VAL A 127 3.94 11.35 -15.71
C VAL A 127 3.85 12.86 -15.45
N THR A 128 2.75 13.50 -15.88
CA THR A 128 2.51 14.93 -15.63
C THR A 128 2.44 15.25 -14.13
N ARG A 129 1.86 14.36 -13.32
CA ARG A 129 1.82 14.53 -11.86
C ARG A 129 3.19 14.40 -11.19
N LEU A 130 4.13 13.70 -11.82
CA LEU A 130 5.49 13.51 -11.30
C LEU A 130 6.43 14.64 -11.67
N ALA A 131 5.98 15.61 -12.48
CA ALA A 131 6.72 16.85 -12.68
C ALA A 131 6.73 17.73 -11.41
N ASP A 132 5.85 17.46 -10.44
CA ASP A 132 5.87 18.06 -9.12
C ASP A 132 6.95 17.36 -8.26
N GLU A 133 7.95 18.11 -7.79
CA GLU A 133 9.10 17.60 -7.03
C GLU A 133 8.73 17.00 -5.66
N ASN A 134 7.47 17.14 -5.22
CA ASN A 134 7.02 16.61 -3.93
C ASN A 134 6.83 15.09 -3.91
N VAL A 135 6.73 14.42 -5.07
CA VAL A 135 6.51 12.96 -5.13
C VAL A 135 7.84 12.23 -4.93
N GLN A 136 7.91 11.39 -3.90
CA GLN A 136 9.11 10.62 -3.54
C GLN A 136 9.01 9.15 -3.96
N GLU A 137 7.81 8.55 -3.86
CA GLU A 137 7.60 7.14 -4.15
C GLU A 137 6.33 6.88 -4.97
N ILE A 138 6.45 5.93 -5.89
CA ILE A 138 5.35 5.34 -6.64
C ILE A 138 5.29 3.85 -6.31
N ILE A 139 4.15 3.43 -5.79
CA ILE A 139 3.84 2.02 -5.51
C ILE A 139 3.02 1.47 -6.67
N LEU A 140 3.55 0.49 -7.39
CA LEU A 140 2.83 -0.22 -8.45
C LEU A 140 1.96 -1.32 -7.84
N ALA A 141 0.66 -1.08 -7.80
CA ALA A 141 -0.37 -1.95 -7.25
C ALA A 141 -1.28 -2.51 -8.35
N MET A 142 -0.64 -3.18 -9.30
CA MET A 142 -1.27 -3.86 -10.43
C MET A 142 -1.57 -5.31 -10.06
N ASP A 143 -2.53 -5.93 -10.75
CA ASP A 143 -2.86 -7.33 -10.49
C ASP A 143 -1.64 -8.22 -10.83
N PRO A 144 -1.42 -9.33 -10.09
CA PRO A 144 -0.29 -10.23 -10.30
C PRO A 144 -0.49 -11.17 -11.51
N ASN A 145 -1.18 -10.70 -12.56
CA ASN A 145 -1.43 -11.41 -13.82
C ASN A 145 -0.47 -10.93 -14.92
N LEU A 146 -0.53 -11.52 -16.12
CA LEU A 146 0.41 -11.23 -17.21
C LEU A 146 0.36 -9.75 -17.64
N GLU A 147 -0.85 -9.19 -17.78
CA GLU A 147 -1.09 -7.82 -18.21
C GLU A 147 -0.61 -6.79 -17.17
N GLY A 148 -0.90 -7.04 -15.89
CA GLY A 148 -0.44 -6.23 -14.77
C GLY A 148 1.08 -6.27 -14.62
N GLU A 149 1.71 -7.44 -14.79
CA GLU A 149 3.18 -7.61 -14.84
C GLU A 149 3.83 -6.84 -16.00
N ALA A 150 3.25 -6.95 -17.20
CA ALA A 150 3.72 -6.21 -18.37
C ALA A 150 3.62 -4.71 -18.14
N THR A 151 2.50 -4.24 -17.58
CA THR A 151 2.27 -2.82 -17.34
C THR A 151 3.16 -2.27 -16.23
N ALA A 152 3.36 -3.02 -15.15
CA ALA A 152 4.26 -2.61 -14.07
C ALA A 152 5.72 -2.53 -14.56
N THR A 153 6.16 -3.50 -15.37
CA THR A 153 7.48 -3.49 -15.99
C THR A 153 7.65 -2.30 -16.93
N TYR A 154 6.62 -1.99 -17.73
CA TYR A 154 6.61 -0.83 -18.60
C TYR A 154 6.72 0.48 -17.81
N LEU A 155 5.91 0.65 -16.77
CA LEU A 155 5.93 1.83 -15.90
C LEU A 155 7.27 1.98 -15.18
N SER A 156 7.81 0.90 -14.62
CA SER A 156 9.13 0.92 -13.97
C SER A 156 10.22 1.46 -14.90
N ARG A 157 10.27 1.00 -16.16
CA ARG A 157 11.23 1.49 -17.15
C ARG A 157 10.99 2.94 -17.56
N LEU A 158 9.72 3.33 -17.70
CA LEU A 158 9.33 4.69 -18.07
C LEU A 158 9.67 5.71 -16.97
N LEU A 159 9.49 5.33 -15.71
CA LEU A 159 9.64 6.20 -14.55
C LEU A 159 11.07 6.27 -14.02
N ASN A 160 11.90 5.27 -14.29
CA ASN A 160 13.29 5.21 -13.83
C ASN A 160 14.13 6.47 -14.18
N PRO A 161 14.05 7.07 -15.38
CA PRO A 161 14.79 8.30 -15.71
C PRO A 161 14.35 9.54 -14.93
N ILE A 162 13.15 9.54 -14.35
CA ILE A 162 12.59 10.68 -13.59
C ILE A 162 13.23 10.78 -12.19
N GLY A 163 13.80 9.68 -11.68
CA GLY A 163 14.50 9.65 -10.39
C GLY A 163 13.61 9.46 -9.16
N VAL A 164 12.33 9.13 -9.35
CA VAL A 164 11.39 8.74 -8.27
C VAL A 164 11.62 7.30 -7.86
N THR A 165 11.48 7.00 -6.56
CA THR A 165 11.50 5.61 -6.08
C THR A 165 10.27 4.87 -6.61
N VAL A 166 10.48 3.76 -7.30
CA VAL A 166 9.39 2.89 -7.79
C VAL A 166 9.43 1.58 -7.00
N SER A 167 8.37 1.31 -6.27
CA SER A 167 8.17 0.06 -5.54
C SER A 167 6.99 -0.72 -6.12
N ARG A 168 6.84 -1.96 -5.67
CA ARG A 168 5.75 -2.85 -6.09
C ARG A 168 5.16 -3.51 -4.86
N LEU A 169 3.86 -3.79 -4.89
CA LEU A 169 3.25 -4.64 -3.88
C LEU A 169 3.99 -5.97 -3.77
N ALA A 170 4.11 -6.46 -2.53
CA ALA A 170 4.74 -7.74 -2.28
C ALA A 170 3.94 -8.87 -2.94
N SER A 171 4.64 -9.80 -3.58
CA SER A 171 4.10 -11.06 -4.07
C SER A 171 4.28 -12.13 -3.00
N GLY A 172 3.25 -12.90 -2.70
CA GLY A 172 3.36 -13.95 -1.70
C GLY A 172 2.06 -14.67 -1.37
N LEU A 173 2.10 -15.44 -0.29
CA LEU A 173 1.00 -16.27 0.17
C LEU A 173 -0.03 -15.45 0.96
N PRO A 174 -1.33 -15.76 0.83
CA PRO A 174 -2.36 -15.14 1.64
C PRO A 174 -2.22 -15.53 3.12
N VAL A 175 -2.57 -14.60 4.02
CA VAL A 175 -2.61 -14.88 5.46
C VAL A 175 -3.68 -15.93 5.74
N GLY A 176 -3.33 -16.97 6.51
CA GLY A 176 -4.25 -18.05 6.88
C GLY A 176 -4.46 -19.12 5.80
N GLY A 177 -3.71 -19.09 4.70
CA GLY A 177 -3.68 -20.18 3.73
C GLY A 177 -2.65 -21.26 4.08
N ASP A 178 -2.93 -22.50 3.70
CA ASP A 178 -1.99 -23.60 3.82
C ASP A 178 -1.09 -23.71 2.58
N LEU A 179 0.19 -24.02 2.80
CA LEU A 179 1.20 -24.17 1.74
C LEU A 179 0.83 -25.25 0.70
N GLU A 180 0.16 -26.32 1.13
CA GLU A 180 -0.26 -27.43 0.26
C GLU A 180 -1.26 -26.98 -0.82
N TYR A 181 -2.02 -25.90 -0.57
CA TYR A 181 -3.02 -25.38 -1.48
C TYR A 181 -2.53 -24.17 -2.29
N ALA A 182 -1.28 -23.74 -2.09
CA ALA A 182 -0.68 -22.66 -2.85
C ALA A 182 -0.19 -23.15 -4.22
N ASP A 183 -0.37 -22.33 -5.25
CA ASP A 183 0.18 -22.64 -6.57
C ASP A 183 1.71 -22.47 -6.59
N GLU A 184 2.37 -23.24 -7.46
CA GLU A 184 3.84 -23.29 -7.54
C GLU A 184 4.47 -21.93 -7.90
N ILE A 185 3.78 -21.10 -8.69
CA ILE A 185 4.29 -19.78 -9.10
C ILE A 185 4.26 -18.83 -7.90
N THR A 186 3.16 -18.78 -7.16
CA THR A 186 3.05 -17.99 -5.92
C THR A 186 4.05 -18.44 -4.88
N LEU A 187 4.23 -19.77 -4.70
CA LEU A 187 5.21 -20.30 -3.75
C LEU A 187 6.64 -19.94 -4.16
N GLY A 188 6.96 -20.04 -5.46
CA GLY A 188 8.25 -19.60 -6.01
C GLY A 188 8.51 -18.12 -5.75
N ARG A 189 7.54 -17.25 -6.04
CA ARG A 189 7.63 -15.80 -5.76
C ARG A 189 7.79 -15.49 -4.27
N ALA A 190 7.06 -16.21 -3.41
CA ALA A 190 7.17 -16.05 -1.96
C ALA A 190 8.56 -16.46 -1.44
N LEU A 191 9.16 -17.53 -2.00
CA LEU A 191 10.51 -17.96 -1.68
C LEU A 191 11.57 -16.97 -2.15
N GLU A 192 11.43 -16.43 -3.36
CA GLU A 192 12.32 -15.39 -3.90
C GLU A 192 12.25 -14.10 -3.07
N GLY A 193 11.03 -13.68 -2.71
CA GLY A 193 10.75 -12.48 -1.91
C GLY A 193 10.89 -12.66 -0.39
N ARG A 194 11.46 -13.78 0.09
CA ARG A 194 11.54 -14.08 1.53
C ARG A 194 12.34 -13.02 2.29
N ARG A 195 11.85 -12.63 3.46
CA ARG A 195 12.49 -11.65 4.34
C ARG A 195 13.38 -12.34 5.38
N ILE A 196 14.59 -11.83 5.58
CA ILE A 196 15.50 -12.33 6.61
C ILE A 196 15.15 -11.67 7.95
N LEU A 197 14.66 -12.44 8.91
CA LEU A 197 14.27 -11.92 10.22
C LEU A 197 15.47 -11.64 11.15
N THR A 198 16.58 -12.35 10.96
CA THR A 198 17.76 -12.24 11.84
C THR A 198 18.81 -11.22 11.37
N ALA A 199 18.53 -10.45 10.31
CA ALA A 199 19.51 -9.53 9.73
C ALA A 199 19.93 -8.41 10.71
N GLY A 200 18.99 -7.86 11.47
CA GLY A 200 19.29 -6.89 12.54
C GLY A 200 19.83 -7.54 13.82
N MET A 201 19.30 -8.72 14.17
CA MET A 201 19.68 -9.44 15.39
C MET A 201 21.15 -9.88 15.38
N ARG A 202 21.68 -10.29 14.22
CA ARG A 202 23.08 -10.68 14.10
C ARG A 202 24.05 -9.49 14.22
N ARG A 203 23.68 -8.32 13.68
CA ARG A 203 24.47 -7.10 13.84
C ARG A 203 24.52 -6.63 15.29
N ALA A 204 23.36 -6.58 15.95
CA ALA A 204 23.30 -6.22 17.36
C ALA A 204 24.08 -7.20 18.26
N ALA A 205 24.03 -8.50 17.97
CA ALA A 205 24.81 -9.50 18.70
C ALA A 205 26.32 -9.40 18.44
N GLU A 206 26.73 -9.00 17.23
CA GLU A 206 28.14 -8.80 16.88
C GLU A 206 28.71 -7.50 17.50
N GLU A 207 27.92 -6.41 17.49
CA GLU A 207 28.25 -5.16 18.17
C GLU A 207 28.38 -5.35 19.69
N ALA A 208 27.45 -6.11 20.32
CA ALA A 208 27.54 -6.42 21.74
C ALA A 208 28.78 -7.25 22.08
N ARG A 209 29.15 -8.23 21.24
CA ARG A 209 30.33 -9.07 21.48
C ARG A 209 31.65 -8.29 21.34
N LEU A 210 31.69 -7.31 20.43
CA LEU A 210 32.85 -6.43 20.28
C LEU A 210 32.97 -5.43 21.44
N ALA A 211 31.85 -4.94 21.99
CA ALA A 211 31.86 -4.11 23.19
C ALA A 211 32.38 -4.88 24.43
N ASP A 212 31.96 -6.14 24.61
CA ASP A 212 32.47 -7.00 25.70
C ASP A 212 33.98 -7.31 25.55
N GLU A 213 34.50 -7.38 24.31
CA GLU A 213 35.94 -7.57 24.02
C GLU A 213 36.74 -6.28 24.29
N GLU A 214 36.22 -5.09 23.94
CA GLU A 214 36.85 -3.80 24.25
C GLU A 214 36.87 -3.51 25.75
N ASP A 215 35.79 -3.80 26.48
CA ASP A 215 35.74 -3.66 27.95
C ASP A 215 36.74 -4.62 28.65
N ALA A 216 36.97 -5.82 28.09
CA ALA A 216 37.95 -6.76 28.60
C ALA A 216 39.40 -6.35 28.30
N GLU A 217 39.66 -5.72 27.14
CA GLU A 217 40.97 -5.18 26.79
C GLU A 217 41.32 -3.91 27.61
N ASP A 218 40.34 -3.05 27.91
CA ASP A 218 40.54 -1.85 28.74
C ASP A 218 40.83 -2.22 30.22
N PHE A 219 40.17 -3.28 30.74
CA PHE A 219 40.47 -3.85 32.07
C PHE A 219 41.87 -4.48 32.14
N ALA A 220 42.34 -5.08 31.04
CA ALA A 220 43.68 -5.66 30.97
C ALA A 220 44.78 -4.59 30.79
N ALA A 221 44.45 -3.44 30.19
CA ALA A 221 45.38 -2.33 29.94
C ALA A 221 45.55 -1.38 31.13
N ASN A 222 44.59 -1.30 32.06
CA ASN A 222 44.69 -0.42 33.22
C ASN A 222 44.14 -1.05 34.53
N PRO A 223 44.92 -1.91 35.20
CA PRO A 223 44.47 -2.61 36.42
C PRO A 223 44.34 -1.71 37.67
N GLU A 224 44.72 -0.42 37.61
CA GLU A 224 44.78 0.47 38.79
C GLU A 224 43.56 1.40 38.96
N ALA A 225 42.48 1.24 38.17
CA ALA A 225 41.33 2.16 38.20
C ALA A 225 40.13 1.72 39.07
N SER A 226 40.27 0.76 39.99
CA SER A 226 39.17 0.37 40.88
C SER A 226 39.57 0.12 42.34
N ASP A 227 40.40 1.01 42.92
CA ASP A 227 40.44 1.21 44.36
C ASP A 227 39.69 2.52 44.71
N HIS A 228 38.36 2.48 44.62
CA HIS A 228 37.52 3.42 45.37
C HIS A 228 36.62 2.60 46.30
N HIS A 229 37.19 2.31 47.47
CA HIS A 229 36.46 1.87 48.65
C HIS A 229 35.49 3.00 49.05
N PRO A 230 34.18 2.77 49.15
CA PRO A 230 33.34 3.69 49.89
C PRO A 230 33.62 3.46 51.38
N ASP A 231 34.25 4.44 52.02
CA ASP A 231 34.46 4.45 53.47
C ASP A 231 33.12 4.35 54.20
N ASP A 232 33.10 3.39 55.12
CA ASP A 232 32.10 3.08 56.12
C ASP A 232 32.20 4.10 57.26
N ASP A 233 31.17 4.92 57.47
CA ASP A 233 31.00 5.68 58.71
C ASP A 233 29.57 5.45 59.23
N GLY A 234 29.48 4.51 60.18
CA GLY A 234 28.27 4.24 60.95
C GLY A 234 27.98 5.31 61.99
N SER A 235 26.69 5.60 62.18
CA SER A 235 26.18 6.07 63.47
C SER A 235 24.80 5.47 63.76
N GLU A 236 24.69 4.90 64.96
CA GLU A 236 23.52 4.20 65.49
C GLU A 236 22.41 5.18 65.90
N SER A 237 21.13 4.81 65.75
CA SER A 237 20.15 4.85 66.86
C SER A 237 18.83 4.15 66.55
N SER A 238 18.53 3.15 67.40
CA SER A 238 17.23 2.75 67.99
C SER A 238 15.95 2.67 67.13
N GLY A 239 15.48 1.42 66.97
CA GLY A 239 14.25 0.93 67.60
C GLY A 239 12.90 1.20 66.91
N SER A 240 12.30 0.17 66.31
CA SER A 240 11.18 -0.61 66.88
C SER A 240 10.53 -1.50 65.81
N SER A 241 10.16 -2.69 66.25
CA SER A 241 9.43 -3.79 65.59
C SER A 241 8.12 -3.41 64.90
N GLU A 242 7.86 -4.00 63.72
CA GLU A 242 6.57 -4.62 63.32
C GLU A 242 6.73 -5.41 61.99
N GLU A 243 6.03 -6.54 61.89
CA GLU A 243 6.10 -7.58 60.84
C GLU A 243 5.19 -7.29 59.61
N PRO A 244 5.26 -8.08 58.51
CA PRO A 244 5.13 -7.56 57.14
C PRO A 244 3.72 -7.69 56.52
N GLY A 245 3.43 -6.81 55.56
CA GLY A 245 2.31 -6.91 54.64
C GLY A 245 2.77 -6.51 53.23
N GLY A 246 2.48 -7.36 52.24
CA GLY A 246 2.90 -7.15 50.86
C GLY A 246 2.05 -6.14 50.10
N ASP A 247 2.58 -5.68 48.96
CA ASP A 247 1.90 -5.65 47.65
C ASP A 247 2.85 -5.05 46.60
N GLU A 248 2.76 -5.57 45.38
CA GLU A 248 3.53 -5.18 44.18
C GLU A 248 3.34 -3.70 43.81
N PRO A 249 4.34 -3.03 43.17
CA PRO A 249 4.06 -1.84 42.39
C PRO A 249 4.00 -2.15 40.89
N GLU A 250 2.89 -1.71 40.31
CA GLU A 250 2.56 -1.70 38.91
C GLU A 250 3.60 -0.98 38.03
N ARG A 251 3.80 -1.52 36.84
CA ARG A 251 4.68 -1.00 35.79
C ARG A 251 4.22 0.36 35.29
N GLY A 252 5.11 1.34 35.40
CA GLY A 252 5.03 2.61 34.68
C GLY A 252 5.49 2.48 33.22
N GLY A 253 4.81 3.22 32.35
CA GLY A 253 5.40 3.91 31.20
C GLY A 253 5.82 3.08 29.98
N ALA A 254 4.89 2.83 29.05
CA ALA A 254 5.26 2.56 27.65
C ALA A 254 5.51 3.91 26.94
N GLY A 255 6.79 4.26 26.83
CA GLY A 255 7.29 5.30 25.94
C GLY A 255 7.14 4.87 24.48
N SER A 256 6.91 5.86 23.62
CA SER A 256 6.84 5.75 22.17
C SER A 256 8.15 5.26 21.57
N GLU A 257 8.16 4.07 20.97
CA GLU A 257 9.28 3.60 20.14
C GLU A 257 9.06 3.97 18.67
N ALA A 258 10.04 4.71 18.15
CA ALA A 258 10.14 5.18 16.77
C ALA A 258 10.34 4.00 15.81
N SER A 259 9.68 4.06 14.64
CA SER A 259 9.91 3.13 13.53
C SER A 259 11.31 3.32 12.93
N PRO A 260 12.00 2.24 12.51
CA PRO A 260 13.37 2.33 12.03
C PRO A 260 13.45 2.92 10.61
N GLU A 261 14.38 3.85 10.43
CA GLU A 261 14.69 4.55 9.17
C GLU A 261 15.19 3.60 8.08
N VAL A 262 14.72 3.82 6.84
CA VAL A 262 15.14 3.09 5.63
C VAL A 262 16.48 3.63 5.11
N PRO A 263 17.48 2.80 4.74
CA PRO A 263 18.79 3.29 4.34
C PRO A 263 18.74 4.00 2.97
N THR A 264 19.02 5.31 2.92
CA THR A 264 19.16 6.06 1.67
C THR A 264 20.52 5.82 1.03
N ARG A 265 20.57 5.06 -0.08
CA ARG A 265 21.74 4.99 -0.94
C ARG A 265 21.72 6.20 -1.89
N ARG A 266 22.53 7.22 -1.61
CA ARG A 266 22.64 8.43 -2.44
C ARG A 266 23.27 8.09 -3.81
N TYR A 267 22.49 8.17 -4.87
CA TYR A 267 23.04 8.34 -6.23
C TYR A 267 23.35 9.82 -6.47
N PRO A 268 24.42 10.14 -7.24
CA PRO A 268 24.82 11.52 -7.47
C PRO A 268 23.79 12.26 -8.32
N THR A 269 23.30 13.39 -7.82
CA THR A 269 22.43 14.32 -8.54
C THR A 269 23.20 15.07 -9.64
N PRO A 270 22.62 15.29 -10.82
CA PRO A 270 23.21 16.18 -11.81
C PRO A 270 23.23 17.63 -11.29
N ARG A 271 24.27 18.38 -11.68
CA ARG A 271 24.54 19.73 -11.16
C ARG A 271 23.48 20.74 -11.65
N ARG A 272 23.13 21.67 -10.75
CA ARG A 272 22.18 22.77 -10.94
C ARG A 272 22.46 23.57 -12.23
N GLY A 273 21.54 23.55 -13.20
CA GLY A 273 21.57 24.43 -14.37
C GLY A 273 21.46 23.76 -15.74
N GLU A 274 21.51 22.42 -15.83
CA GLU A 274 21.29 21.72 -17.10
C GLU A 274 19.79 21.52 -17.33
N ARG A 275 19.25 22.26 -18.32
CA ARG A 275 17.89 22.03 -18.83
C ARG A 275 17.87 20.67 -19.50
N PHE A 276 17.04 19.76 -19.00
CA PHE A 276 16.70 18.54 -19.73
C PHE A 276 16.00 18.95 -21.03
N ALA A 277 16.69 18.79 -22.17
CA ALA A 277 16.08 18.96 -23.46
C ALA A 277 15.10 17.80 -23.66
N ASN A 278 13.80 18.08 -23.63
CA ASN A 278 12.76 17.11 -23.96
C ASN A 278 13.00 16.59 -25.39
N PRO A 279 13.31 15.30 -25.60
CA PRO A 279 13.55 14.75 -26.95
C PRO A 279 12.28 14.58 -27.78
N TRP A 280 11.11 14.84 -27.20
CA TRP A 280 9.79 14.59 -27.79
C TRP A 280 8.89 15.82 -27.77
N ALA A 281 9.48 17.01 -27.71
CA ALA A 281 8.78 18.25 -27.97
C ALA A 281 8.71 18.49 -29.48
N ASP A 282 7.62 18.03 -30.09
CA ASP A 282 6.94 18.64 -31.24
C ASP A 282 5.42 18.47 -31.05
#